data_AF-A0A3D6CQH8-F1
#
_entry.id   AF-A0A3D6CQH8-F1
#
_cell.length_a   1.000
_cell.length_b   1.000
_cell.length_c   1.000
_cell.angle_alpha   90.00
_cell.angle_beta   90.00
_cell.angle_gamma   90.00
#
_symmetry.space_group_name_H-M   'P 1'
#
loop_
_entity.id
_entity.type
_entity.pdbx_description
1 polymer ?
#
loop_
_entity_poly.entity_id
_entity_poly.type
_entity_poly.pdbx_seq_one_letter_code
_entity_poly.pdbx_strand_id
1 'polypeptide(L)'
;MKIIVPMAGIGSRLRPHTLTVPKPLTVIAGKPIVQRLVEDIAAVIDEKIDEIAFIIGPAKKGFPANTSEHLLKIAKGLDAKGTVYIQEEALGTAHALFCAKDSLSGPCVVAYADTLFKADFKLDANADGAIWVKKVADPSAFGVVKLENGFIKDFVEKPKDFVSDLAIIGIYYFKDGDKVRDEIQYLIDNNLRENNEYQLTNVLETLKRDG
;
A
#
# COMPACT_ATOMS: atom_id res chain seq x y z
N MET A 1 5.80 -3.76 14.65
CA MET A 1 5.68 -3.42 13.21
C MET A 1 4.48 -2.50 12.95
N LYS A 2 4.50 -1.70 11.88
CA LYS A 2 3.37 -0.83 11.47
C LYS A 2 2.75 -1.25 10.13
N ILE A 3 1.45 -1.06 9.96
CA ILE A 3 0.76 -1.24 8.66
C ILE A 3 0.27 0.12 8.18
N ILE A 4 0.57 0.47 6.93
CA ILE A 4 0.23 1.74 6.29
C ILE A 4 -0.71 1.44 5.12
N VAL A 5 -1.93 1.98 5.19
CA VAL A 5 -3.01 1.67 4.27
C VAL A 5 -3.43 2.92 3.50
N PRO A 6 -2.80 3.22 2.35
CA PRO A 6 -3.26 4.27 1.45
C PRO A 6 -4.61 3.88 0.81
N MET A 7 -5.64 4.67 1.12
CA MET A 7 -7.01 4.36 0.73
C MET A 7 -7.85 5.60 0.41
N ALA A 8 -7.20 6.72 0.05
CA ALA A 8 -7.85 8.00 -0.24
C ALA A 8 -8.55 8.08 -1.61
N GLY A 9 -8.41 7.06 -2.44
CA GLY A 9 -9.09 6.97 -3.73
C GLY A 9 -10.59 6.73 -3.59
N ILE A 10 -11.41 7.58 -4.22
CA ILE A 10 -12.88 7.48 -4.20
C ILE A 10 -13.45 6.37 -5.11
N GLY A 11 -12.61 5.65 -5.85
CA GLY A 11 -13.04 4.51 -6.69
C GLY A 11 -14.03 4.89 -7.81
N SER A 12 -13.81 6.01 -8.51
CA SER A 12 -14.73 6.57 -9.51
C SER A 12 -15.16 5.59 -10.61
N ARG A 13 -14.28 4.66 -11.01
CA ARG A 13 -14.54 3.65 -12.05
C ARG A 13 -15.61 2.62 -11.66
N LEU A 14 -15.89 2.47 -10.36
CA LEU A 14 -16.89 1.53 -9.83
C LEU A 14 -18.23 2.21 -9.50
N ARG A 15 -18.41 3.47 -9.90
CA ARG A 15 -19.70 4.14 -9.74
C ARG A 15 -20.79 3.39 -10.54
N PRO A 16 -22.02 3.26 -10.00
CA PRO A 16 -22.55 3.96 -8.83
C PRO A 16 -22.24 3.32 -7.46
N HIS A 17 -21.60 2.15 -7.40
CA HIS A 17 -21.40 1.41 -6.14
C HIS A 17 -20.52 2.16 -5.13
N THR A 18 -19.61 3.02 -5.61
CA THR A 18 -18.70 3.83 -4.78
C THR A 18 -19.18 5.26 -4.54
N LEU A 19 -20.45 5.58 -4.83
CA LEU A 19 -20.97 6.93 -4.68
C LEU A 19 -21.09 7.37 -3.22
N THR A 20 -21.48 6.46 -2.32
CA THR A 20 -21.70 6.72 -0.89
C THR A 20 -20.69 6.01 0.00
N VAL A 21 -20.10 4.91 -0.47
CA VAL A 21 -19.13 4.12 0.28
C VAL A 21 -17.86 3.96 -0.58
N PRO A 22 -16.69 4.44 -0.12
CA PRO A 22 -15.43 4.22 -0.81
C PRO A 22 -15.15 2.73 -1.05
N LYS A 23 -14.49 2.40 -2.17
CA LYS A 23 -14.11 1.01 -2.52
C LYS A 23 -13.51 0.22 -1.34
N PRO A 24 -12.54 0.77 -0.58
CA PRO A 24 -11.92 0.06 0.56
C PRO A 24 -12.89 -0.32 1.69
N LEU A 25 -13.97 0.43 1.86
CA LEU A 25 -15.00 0.21 2.89
C LEU A 25 -16.17 -0.64 2.37
N THR A 26 -16.16 -1.03 1.09
CA THR A 26 -17.18 -1.89 0.52
C THR A 26 -17.13 -3.26 1.20
N VAL A 27 -18.30 -3.77 1.58
CA VAL A 27 -18.43 -5.03 2.30
C VAL A 27 -18.49 -6.19 1.31
N ILE A 28 -17.57 -7.15 1.45
CA ILE A 28 -17.54 -8.39 0.66
C ILE A 28 -17.59 -9.56 1.64
N ALA A 29 -18.60 -10.43 1.46
CA ALA A 29 -18.82 -11.59 2.33
C ALA A 29 -18.84 -11.23 3.83
N GLY A 30 -19.51 -10.13 4.18
CA GLY A 30 -19.73 -9.69 5.57
C GLY A 30 -18.61 -8.85 6.21
N LYS A 31 -17.49 -8.59 5.52
CA LYS A 31 -16.41 -7.72 6.02
C LYS A 31 -16.00 -6.65 5.00
N PRO A 32 -15.63 -5.43 5.42
CA PRO A 32 -14.96 -4.45 4.55
C PRO A 32 -13.66 -5.00 3.93
N ILE A 33 -13.34 -4.60 2.71
CA ILE A 33 -12.08 -4.97 2.04
C ILE A 33 -10.87 -4.63 2.92
N VAL A 34 -10.83 -3.41 3.46
CA VAL A 34 -9.73 -2.94 4.32
C VAL A 34 -9.59 -3.78 5.59
N GLN A 35 -10.69 -4.22 6.21
CA GLN A 35 -10.64 -5.08 7.38
C GLN A 35 -9.99 -6.42 7.04
N ARG A 36 -10.42 -7.05 5.94
CA ARG A 36 -9.86 -8.33 5.49
C ARG A 36 -8.38 -8.20 5.15
N LEU A 37 -7.99 -7.11 4.47
CA LEU A 37 -6.59 -6.83 4.14
C LEU A 37 -5.71 -6.79 5.39
N VAL A 38 -6.09 -6.03 6.43
CA VAL A 38 -5.26 -5.93 7.64
C VAL A 38 -5.26 -7.22 8.46
N GLU A 39 -6.36 -7.96 8.49
CA GLU A 39 -6.44 -9.30 9.11
C GLU A 39 -5.52 -10.30 8.39
N ASP A 40 -5.52 -10.31 7.05
CA ASP A 40 -4.69 -11.21 6.25
C ASP A 40 -3.20 -10.87 6.39
N ILE A 41 -2.85 -9.57 6.44
CA ILE A 41 -1.47 -9.12 6.73
C ILE A 41 -1.05 -9.55 8.15
N ALA A 42 -1.92 -9.36 9.14
CA ALA A 42 -1.65 -9.78 10.51
C ALA A 42 -1.44 -11.29 10.66
N ALA A 43 -2.10 -12.09 9.81
CA ALA A 43 -1.96 -13.54 9.85
C ALA A 43 -0.65 -14.06 9.24
N VAL A 44 -0.03 -13.32 8.32
CA VAL A 44 1.18 -13.77 7.59
C VAL A 44 2.48 -13.21 8.19
N ILE A 45 2.37 -12.26 9.11
CA ILE A 45 3.50 -11.61 9.76
C ILE A 45 3.65 -12.14 11.18
N ASP A 46 4.85 -12.62 11.50
CA ASP A 46 5.17 -13.21 12.81
C ASP A 46 5.71 -12.16 13.80
N GLU A 47 5.17 -10.94 13.73
CA GLU A 47 5.54 -9.80 14.55
C GLU A 47 4.29 -9.09 15.07
N LYS A 48 4.40 -8.49 16.25
CA LYS A 48 3.31 -7.68 16.80
C LYS A 48 3.08 -6.45 15.92
N ILE A 49 1.80 -6.19 15.59
CA ILE A 49 1.38 -4.96 14.93
C ILE A 49 1.13 -3.91 16.00
N ASP A 50 1.97 -2.88 16.04
CA ASP A 50 1.87 -1.79 17.01
C ASP A 50 0.89 -0.71 16.55
N GLU A 51 0.87 -0.43 15.24
CA GLU A 51 0.08 0.63 14.64
C GLU A 51 -0.46 0.23 13.27
N ILE A 52 -1.71 0.60 12.99
CA ILE A 52 -2.32 0.57 11.66
C ILE A 52 -2.72 1.99 11.31
N ALA A 53 -1.97 2.59 10.38
CA ALA A 53 -2.19 3.92 9.86
C ALA A 53 -3.01 3.87 8.58
N PHE A 54 -4.16 4.53 8.57
CA PHE A 54 -5.03 4.63 7.40
C PHE A 54 -4.93 6.02 6.80
N ILE A 55 -4.77 6.10 5.48
CA ILE A 55 -4.79 7.38 4.76
C ILE A 55 -6.07 7.46 3.94
N ILE A 56 -6.97 8.34 4.35
CA ILE A 56 -8.29 8.53 3.74
C ILE A 56 -8.37 9.84 2.97
N GLY A 57 -9.35 9.97 2.07
CA GLY A 57 -9.65 11.24 1.42
C GLY A 57 -10.46 12.15 2.34
N PRO A 58 -10.55 13.45 2.04
CA PRO A 58 -11.30 14.39 2.85
C PRO A 58 -12.81 14.25 2.61
N ALA A 59 -13.62 14.61 3.62
CA ALA A 59 -15.08 14.56 3.52
C ALA A 59 -15.63 15.40 2.36
N LYS A 60 -14.99 16.53 2.05
CA LYS A 60 -15.30 17.40 0.91
C LYS A 60 -15.20 16.69 -0.46
N LYS A 61 -14.46 15.58 -0.52
CA LYS A 61 -14.31 14.73 -1.72
C LYS A 61 -15.17 13.46 -1.66
N GLY A 62 -16.09 13.36 -0.69
CA GLY A 62 -17.05 12.26 -0.59
C GLY A 62 -16.64 11.11 0.34
N PHE A 63 -15.59 11.27 1.16
CA PHE A 63 -15.30 10.29 2.21
C PHE A 63 -16.29 10.43 3.38
N PRO A 64 -16.94 9.35 3.84
CA PRO A 64 -17.88 9.42 4.95
C PRO A 64 -17.21 9.92 6.24
N ALA A 65 -17.84 10.85 6.96
CA ALA A 65 -17.27 11.44 8.18
C ALA A 65 -17.04 10.41 9.31
N ASN A 66 -17.85 9.35 9.34
CA ASN A 66 -17.73 8.25 10.31
C ASN A 66 -16.65 7.21 9.92
N THR A 67 -15.94 7.40 8.80
CA THR A 67 -14.91 6.46 8.33
C THR A 67 -13.83 6.25 9.40
N SER A 68 -13.34 7.33 10.01
CA SER A 68 -12.26 7.26 10.99
C SER A 68 -12.61 6.37 12.18
N GLU A 69 -13.81 6.53 12.77
CA GLU A 69 -14.25 5.69 13.90
C GLU A 69 -14.30 4.20 13.54
N HIS A 70 -14.75 3.88 12.32
CA HIS A 70 -14.81 2.50 11.86
C HIS A 70 -13.39 1.91 11.72
N LEU A 71 -12.46 2.65 11.11
CA LEU A 71 -11.08 2.22 10.94
C LEU A 71 -10.36 2.02 12.29
N LEU A 72 -10.61 2.89 13.27
CA LEU A 72 -10.07 2.75 14.62
C LEU A 72 -10.61 1.48 15.32
N LYS A 73 -11.87 1.11 15.09
CA LYS A 73 -12.44 -0.16 15.61
C LYS A 73 -11.78 -1.38 14.96
N ILE A 74 -11.51 -1.33 13.65
CA ILE A 74 -10.80 -2.39 12.93
C ILE A 74 -9.41 -2.60 13.53
N ALA A 75 -8.64 -1.53 13.72
CA ALA A 75 -7.30 -1.62 14.31
C ALA A 75 -7.32 -2.16 15.74
N LYS A 76 -8.27 -1.69 16.56
CA LYS A 76 -8.47 -2.19 17.92
C LYS A 76 -8.81 -3.69 17.95
N GLY A 77 -9.55 -4.19 16.96
CA GLY A 77 -9.85 -5.62 16.83
C GLY A 77 -8.62 -6.51 16.60
N LEU A 78 -7.51 -5.91 16.17
CA LEU A 78 -6.20 -6.56 15.97
C LEU A 78 -5.19 -6.23 17.08
N ASP A 79 -5.64 -5.68 18.22
CA ASP A 79 -4.78 -5.22 19.32
C ASP A 79 -3.70 -4.20 18.91
N ALA A 80 -4.00 -3.42 17.87
CA ALA A 80 -3.11 -2.38 17.33
C ALA A 80 -3.65 -0.97 17.57
N LYS A 81 -2.75 0.02 17.68
CA LYS A 81 -3.13 1.43 17.67
C LYS A 81 -3.63 1.81 16.27
N GLY A 82 -4.86 2.30 16.17
CA GLY A 82 -5.35 2.91 14.92
C GLY A 82 -4.93 4.37 14.82
N THR A 83 -4.42 4.79 13.67
CA THR A 83 -4.16 6.20 13.36
C THR A 83 -4.77 6.54 11.99
N VAL A 84 -5.38 7.72 11.85
CA VAL A 84 -6.04 8.12 10.60
C VAL A 84 -5.46 9.45 10.13
N TYR A 85 -4.98 9.46 8.89
CA TYR A 85 -4.43 10.61 8.19
C TYR A 85 -5.34 10.98 7.01
N ILE A 86 -5.33 12.26 6.64
CA ILE A 86 -6.14 12.78 5.53
C ILE A 86 -5.21 13.20 4.40
N GLN A 87 -5.40 12.62 3.22
CA GLN A 87 -4.78 13.10 1.99
C GLN A 87 -5.69 14.13 1.32
N GLU A 88 -5.44 15.42 1.60
CA GLU A 88 -6.23 16.52 1.05
C GLU A 88 -6.19 16.56 -0.48
N GLU A 89 -5.02 16.33 -1.07
CA GLU A 89 -4.77 16.33 -2.51
C GLU A 89 -4.13 15.02 -2.96
N ALA A 90 -4.70 14.43 -4.02
CA ALA A 90 -4.22 13.17 -4.59
C ALA A 90 -3.06 13.47 -5.54
N LEU A 91 -1.88 13.78 -4.98
CA LEU A 91 -0.65 14.07 -5.72
C LEU A 91 0.17 12.81 -6.05
N GLY A 92 -0.42 11.63 -5.95
CA GLY A 92 0.25 10.35 -6.22
C GLY A 92 0.36 9.44 -5.01
N THR A 93 0.89 8.23 -5.26
CA THR A 93 0.98 7.13 -4.30
C THR A 93 2.03 7.36 -3.23
N ALA A 94 3.20 7.91 -3.58
CA ALA A 94 4.23 8.28 -2.60
C ALA A 94 3.74 9.40 -1.68
N HIS A 95 3.08 10.41 -2.25
CA HIS A 95 2.47 11.49 -1.45
C HIS A 95 1.43 10.96 -0.46
N ALA A 96 0.64 9.95 -0.83
CA ALA A 96 -0.32 9.33 0.08
C ALA A 96 0.36 8.73 1.32
N LEU A 97 1.50 8.06 1.14
CA LEU A 97 2.29 7.53 2.26
C LEU A 97 2.89 8.65 3.10
N PHE A 98 3.37 9.71 2.46
CA PHE A 98 3.94 10.87 3.13
C PHE A 98 2.93 11.60 4.04
N CYS A 99 1.63 11.56 3.73
CA CYS A 99 0.59 12.05 4.64
C CYS A 99 0.61 11.32 6.01
N ALA A 100 1.14 10.10 6.06
CA ALA A 100 1.34 9.30 7.26
C ALA A 100 2.82 9.22 7.68
N LYS A 101 3.64 10.23 7.38
CA LYS A 101 5.10 10.25 7.67
C LYS A 101 5.45 9.92 9.12
N ASP A 102 4.62 10.30 10.09
CA ASP A 102 4.86 10.02 11.51
C ASP A 102 4.68 8.52 11.84
N SER A 103 3.93 7.80 11.01
CA SER A 103 3.79 6.34 11.05
C SER A 103 4.79 5.61 10.13
N LEU A 104 5.48 6.29 9.21
CA LEU A 104 6.55 5.71 8.40
C LEU A 104 7.87 5.68 9.19
N SER A 105 7.99 4.70 10.09
CA SER A 105 9.21 4.51 10.89
C SER A 105 9.40 3.05 11.28
N GLY A 106 10.64 2.56 11.32
CA GLY A 106 10.96 1.17 11.60
C GLY A 106 10.28 0.18 10.62
N PRO A 107 10.14 -1.11 10.97
CA PRO A 107 9.51 -2.09 10.10
C PRO A 107 8.05 -1.73 9.79
N CYS A 108 7.73 -1.61 8.50
CA CYS A 108 6.39 -1.27 8.05
C CYS A 108 5.94 -2.06 6.80
N VAL A 109 4.63 -2.24 6.70
CA VAL A 109 3.98 -2.83 5.53
C VAL A 109 3.08 -1.80 4.90
N VAL A 110 3.29 -1.49 3.63
CA VAL A 110 2.39 -0.68 2.83
C VAL A 110 1.47 -1.59 2.05
N ALA A 111 0.16 -1.42 2.21
CA ALA A 111 -0.83 -2.25 1.52
C ALA A 111 -1.95 -1.40 0.92
N TYR A 112 -2.09 -1.46 -0.41
CA TYR A 112 -3.17 -0.76 -1.10
C TYR A 112 -4.51 -1.43 -0.83
N ALA A 113 -5.50 -0.62 -0.44
CA ALA A 113 -6.77 -1.09 0.12
C ALA A 113 -7.78 -1.65 -0.90
N ASP A 114 -7.28 -2.15 -2.02
CA ASP A 114 -8.10 -2.66 -3.11
C ASP A 114 -7.67 -4.03 -3.64
N THR A 115 -6.70 -4.64 -2.98
CA THR A 115 -6.26 -6.02 -3.18
C THR A 115 -6.88 -6.93 -2.11
N LEU A 116 -7.52 -8.02 -2.56
CA LEU A 116 -7.79 -9.18 -1.72
C LEU A 116 -6.76 -10.24 -2.05
N PHE A 117 -6.08 -10.76 -1.04
CA PHE A 117 -5.08 -11.78 -1.20
C PHE A 117 -5.28 -12.88 -0.18
N LYS A 118 -4.67 -14.04 -0.46
CA LYS A 118 -4.50 -15.11 0.50
C LYS A 118 -3.07 -15.56 0.33
N ALA A 119 -2.27 -15.42 1.38
CA ALA A 119 -0.91 -15.92 1.40
C ALA A 119 -0.79 -16.98 2.49
N ASP A 120 -0.01 -18.00 2.19
CA ASP A 120 0.31 -19.15 3.03
C ASP A 120 1.79 -19.17 3.45
N PHE A 121 2.55 -18.15 3.05
CA PHE A 121 3.97 -18.00 3.38
C PHE A 121 4.18 -16.87 4.40
N LYS A 122 5.17 -17.07 5.27
CA LYS A 122 5.62 -16.05 6.23
C LYS A 122 6.60 -15.10 5.58
N LEU A 123 6.51 -13.81 5.93
CA LEU A 123 7.50 -12.81 5.54
C LEU A 123 8.87 -13.15 6.17
N ASP A 124 9.94 -13.08 5.39
CA ASP A 124 11.30 -13.12 5.91
C ASP A 124 11.70 -11.74 6.45
N ALA A 125 11.67 -11.59 7.77
CA ALA A 125 12.02 -10.33 8.45
C ALA A 125 13.51 -9.94 8.31
N ASN A 126 14.37 -10.82 7.77
CA ASN A 126 15.77 -10.47 7.51
C ASN A 126 15.93 -9.62 6.25
N ALA A 127 14.99 -9.71 5.30
CA ALA A 127 15.03 -8.97 4.05
C ALA A 127 14.88 -7.46 4.31
N ASP A 128 15.63 -6.63 3.56
CA ASP A 128 15.56 -5.17 3.67
C ASP A 128 14.25 -4.62 3.10
N GLY A 129 13.66 -5.34 2.14
CA GLY A 129 12.30 -5.15 1.66
C GLY A 129 11.76 -6.38 0.95
N ALA A 130 10.44 -6.48 0.86
CA ALA A 130 9.77 -7.55 0.11
C ALA A 130 8.54 -7.02 -0.62
N ILE A 131 8.22 -7.63 -1.77
CA ILE A 131 7.06 -7.28 -2.58
C ILE A 131 6.26 -8.53 -2.85
N TRP A 132 4.97 -8.47 -2.56
CA TRP A 132 4.09 -9.59 -2.89
C TRP A 132 3.77 -9.54 -4.38
N VAL A 133 3.90 -10.70 -5.00
CA VAL A 133 3.60 -10.90 -6.40
C VAL A 133 2.65 -12.06 -6.58
N LYS A 134 1.89 -12.01 -7.67
CA LYS A 134 1.01 -13.09 -8.09
C LYS A 134 1.34 -13.48 -9.51
N LYS A 135 1.48 -14.79 -9.71
CA LYS A 135 1.58 -15.36 -11.04
C LYS A 135 0.26 -15.16 -11.78
N VAL A 136 0.28 -14.47 -12.92
CA VAL A 136 -0.90 -14.19 -13.76
C VAL A 136 -0.67 -14.65 -15.20
N ALA A 137 -1.74 -15.06 -15.88
CA ALA A 137 -1.63 -15.50 -17.28
C ALA A 137 -1.32 -14.34 -18.24
N ASP A 138 -1.89 -13.16 -17.97
CA ASP A 138 -1.67 -11.94 -18.75
C ASP A 138 -1.20 -10.80 -17.82
N PRO A 139 0.11 -10.47 -17.85
CA PRO A 139 0.68 -9.41 -17.02
C PRO A 139 0.59 -8.00 -17.65
N SER A 140 0.09 -7.86 -18.87
CA SER A 140 0.19 -6.60 -19.65
C SER A 140 -0.44 -5.37 -18.97
N ALA A 141 -1.42 -5.58 -18.09
CA ALA A 141 -2.10 -4.53 -17.36
C ALA A 141 -1.41 -4.12 -16.03
N PHE A 142 -0.35 -4.83 -15.62
CA PHE A 142 0.27 -4.70 -14.30
C PHE A 142 1.75 -4.35 -14.39
N GLY A 143 2.30 -3.83 -13.29
CA GLY A 143 3.73 -3.85 -13.05
C GLY A 143 4.20 -5.27 -12.74
N VAL A 144 5.26 -5.71 -13.40
CA VAL A 144 5.88 -7.02 -13.17
C VAL A 144 7.28 -6.91 -12.60
N VAL A 145 7.66 -7.90 -11.81
CA VAL A 145 9.03 -8.02 -11.31
C VAL A 145 9.82 -9.04 -12.12
N LYS A 146 11.08 -8.70 -12.40
CA LYS A 146 12.08 -9.64 -12.90
C LYS A 146 12.93 -10.10 -11.72
N LEU A 147 12.98 -11.41 -11.50
CA LEU A 147 13.77 -12.01 -10.42
C LEU A 147 15.11 -12.53 -10.94
N GLU A 148 16.13 -12.48 -10.09
CA GLU A 148 17.42 -13.13 -10.27
C GLU A 148 17.87 -13.67 -8.90
N ASN A 149 18.05 -14.99 -8.80
CA ASN A 149 18.44 -15.68 -7.56
C ASN A 149 17.53 -15.36 -6.33
N GLY A 150 16.24 -15.16 -6.57
CA GLY A 150 15.27 -14.81 -5.52
C GLY A 150 15.19 -13.33 -5.16
N PHE A 151 16.06 -12.48 -5.73
CA PHE A 151 16.05 -11.04 -5.54
C PHE A 151 15.43 -10.31 -6.73
N ILE A 152 14.88 -9.12 -6.47
CA ILE A 152 14.28 -8.29 -7.50
C ILE A 152 15.38 -7.58 -8.28
N LYS A 153 15.55 -7.96 -9.55
CA LYS A 153 16.50 -7.32 -10.48
C LYS A 153 15.89 -6.07 -11.10
N ASP A 154 14.62 -6.16 -11.51
CA ASP A 154 13.98 -5.09 -12.26
C ASP A 154 12.46 -5.01 -12.09
N PHE A 155 11.95 -3.82 -12.37
CA PHE A 155 10.52 -3.48 -12.37
C PHE A 155 10.12 -3.02 -13.77
N VAL A 156 9.07 -3.61 -14.33
CA VAL A 156 8.57 -3.17 -15.64
C VAL A 156 7.08 -2.89 -15.53
N GLU A 157 6.71 -1.61 -15.64
CA GLU A 157 5.31 -1.18 -15.64
C GLU A 157 4.66 -1.43 -17.00
N LYS A 158 3.56 -2.18 -17.02
CA LYS A 158 2.74 -2.48 -18.23
C LYS A 158 3.61 -2.88 -19.43
N PRO A 159 4.32 -4.02 -19.31
CA PRO A 159 5.29 -4.43 -20.31
C PRO A 159 4.60 -4.68 -21.66
N LYS A 160 5.18 -4.12 -22.75
CA LYS A 160 4.69 -4.34 -24.12
C LYS A 160 5.06 -5.74 -24.65
N ASP A 161 6.21 -6.25 -24.22
CA ASP A 161 6.73 -7.58 -24.51
C ASP A 161 6.75 -8.43 -23.24
N PHE A 162 6.70 -9.76 -23.35
CA PHE A 162 6.73 -10.61 -22.16
C PHE A 162 8.06 -10.48 -21.41
N VAL A 163 8.00 -10.06 -20.14
CA VAL A 163 9.18 -9.97 -19.24
C VAL A 163 9.11 -11.02 -18.13
N SER A 164 7.95 -11.12 -17.47
CA SER A 164 7.67 -11.99 -16.33
C SER A 164 6.16 -12.12 -16.17
N ASP A 165 5.69 -13.22 -15.58
CA ASP A 165 4.29 -13.44 -15.21
C ASP A 165 4.00 -13.09 -13.74
N LEU A 166 4.98 -12.55 -13.02
CA LEU A 166 4.87 -12.14 -11.62
C LEU A 166 4.39 -10.69 -11.50
N ALA A 167 3.08 -10.50 -11.40
CA ALA A 167 2.45 -9.19 -11.23
C ALA A 167 2.50 -8.73 -9.77
N ILE A 168 2.85 -7.46 -9.57
CA ILE A 168 2.86 -6.81 -8.25
C ILE A 168 1.42 -6.62 -7.78
N ILE A 169 1.10 -7.06 -6.56
CA ILE A 169 -0.28 -6.99 -6.02
C ILE A 169 -0.51 -5.84 -5.05
N GLY A 170 0.45 -4.93 -4.91
CA GLY A 170 0.28 -3.72 -4.10
C GLY A 170 0.47 -3.91 -2.60
N ILE A 171 1.30 -4.89 -2.20
CA ILE A 171 1.72 -5.07 -0.80
C ILE A 171 3.25 -5.10 -0.76
N TYR A 172 3.81 -4.23 0.07
CA TYR A 172 5.23 -3.98 0.18
C TYR A 172 5.62 -4.03 1.65
N TYR A 173 6.68 -4.75 1.96
CA TYR A 173 7.33 -4.70 3.25
C TYR A 173 8.61 -3.89 3.14
N PHE A 174 8.85 -3.06 4.13
CA PHE A 174 10.07 -2.31 4.32
C PHE A 174 10.57 -2.54 5.74
N LYS A 175 11.81 -2.97 5.86
CA LYS A 175 12.47 -3.11 7.17
C LYS A 175 12.69 -1.77 7.85
N ASP A 176 12.91 -0.73 7.04
CA ASP A 176 13.21 0.62 7.47
C ASP A 176 12.28 1.63 6.77
N GLY A 177 11.15 1.93 7.43
CA GLY A 177 10.20 2.93 6.98
C GLY A 177 10.74 4.36 7.05
N ASP A 178 11.78 4.62 7.84
CA ASP A 178 12.42 5.93 7.91
C ASP A 178 13.12 6.24 6.58
N LYS A 179 13.82 5.26 5.99
CA LYS A 179 14.37 5.40 4.61
C LYS A 179 13.28 5.67 3.58
N VAL A 180 12.16 4.96 3.65
CA VAL A 180 11.02 5.19 2.73
C VAL A 180 10.50 6.62 2.86
N ARG A 181 10.33 7.12 4.09
CA ARG A 181 9.91 8.50 4.34
C ARG A 181 10.91 9.50 3.76
N ASP A 182 12.20 9.29 3.98
CA ASP A 182 13.25 10.22 3.57
C ASP A 182 13.38 10.26 2.03
N GLU A 183 13.24 9.13 1.35
CA GLU A 183 13.17 9.07 -0.11
C GLU A 183 11.94 9.78 -0.68
N ILE A 184 10.76 9.61 -0.06
CA ILE A 184 9.57 10.34 -0.48
C ILE A 184 9.75 11.85 -0.26
N GLN A 185 10.35 12.25 0.86
CA GLN A 185 10.69 13.66 1.13
C GLN A 185 11.61 14.22 0.04
N TYR A 186 12.63 13.47 -0.37
CA TYR A 186 13.52 13.86 -1.47
C TYR A 186 12.76 14.07 -2.79
N LEU A 187 11.84 13.17 -3.15
CA LEU A 187 11.01 13.34 -4.36
C LEU A 187 10.16 14.62 -4.29
N ILE A 188 9.57 14.91 -3.13
CA ILE A 188 8.73 16.09 -2.90
C ILE A 188 9.57 17.38 -3.00
N ASP A 189 10.70 17.44 -2.30
CA ASP A 189 11.56 18.62 -2.22
C ASP A 189 12.16 18.99 -3.58
N ASN A 190 12.45 17.98 -4.41
CA ASN A 190 13.00 18.16 -5.76
C ASN A 190 11.93 18.17 -6.86
N ASN A 191 10.64 18.09 -6.48
CA ASN A 191 9.51 18.03 -7.39
C ASN A 191 9.64 16.97 -8.51
N LEU A 192 10.19 15.80 -8.15
CA LEU A 192 10.37 14.67 -9.05
C LEU A 192 9.04 13.92 -9.20
N ARG A 193 8.40 14.09 -10.36
CA ARG A 193 7.08 13.53 -10.65
C ARG A 193 7.09 12.73 -11.94
N GLU A 194 6.34 11.64 -11.95
CA GLU A 194 6.04 10.85 -13.13
C GLU A 194 4.56 10.99 -13.45
N ASN A 195 4.21 11.38 -14.68
CA ASN A 195 2.83 11.68 -15.08
C ASN A 195 2.10 12.68 -14.16
N ASN A 196 2.83 13.70 -13.66
CA ASN A 196 2.37 14.72 -12.70
C ASN A 196 2.06 14.21 -11.27
N GLU A 197 2.44 12.97 -10.95
CA GLU A 197 2.23 12.35 -9.63
C GLU A 197 3.57 11.94 -8.99
N TYR A 198 3.65 11.99 -7.66
CA TYR A 198 4.72 11.38 -6.88
C TYR A 198 4.43 9.88 -6.74
N GLN A 199 5.22 9.04 -7.41
CA GLN A 199 4.97 7.60 -7.45
C GLN A 199 5.85 6.83 -6.47
N LEU A 200 5.26 5.82 -5.80
CA LEU A 200 5.99 4.88 -4.97
C LEU A 200 7.01 4.08 -5.80
N THR A 201 6.75 3.84 -7.08
CA THR A 201 7.70 3.14 -7.98
C THR A 201 9.06 3.83 -8.06
N ASN A 202 9.09 5.17 -8.07
CA ASN A 202 10.37 5.89 -8.08
C ASN A 202 11.14 5.71 -6.76
N VAL A 203 10.43 5.66 -5.63
CA VAL A 203 11.04 5.34 -4.32
C VAL A 203 11.62 3.93 -4.32
N LEU A 204 10.87 2.94 -4.84
CA LEU A 204 11.32 1.56 -4.95
C LEU A 204 12.55 1.42 -5.85
N GLU A 205 12.62 2.20 -6.93
CA GLU A 205 13.80 2.21 -7.80
C GLU A 205 15.05 2.76 -7.12
N THR A 206 14.93 3.82 -6.31
CA THR A 206 16.06 4.34 -5.54
C THR A 206 16.50 3.34 -4.48
N LEU A 207 15.56 2.82 -3.68
CA LEU A 207 15.86 1.82 -2.66
C LEU A 207 16.55 0.58 -3.26
N LYS A 208 16.08 0.08 -4.41
CA LYS A 208 16.74 -1.03 -5.12
C LYS A 208 18.20 -0.73 -5.48
N ARG A 209 18.52 0.52 -5.85
CA ARG A 209 19.90 0.91 -6.25
C ARG A 209 20.83 0.97 -5.04
N ASP A 210 20.31 1.31 -3.88
CA ASP A 210 21.09 1.46 -2.65
C ASP A 210 21.34 0.14 -1.91
N GLY A 211 20.69 -0.95 -2.37
CA GLY A 211 20.82 -2.31 -1.85
C GLY A 211 19.84 -2.60 -0.73
#